data_AF-A0A523UID4-F1
#
_entry.id   AF-A0A523UID4-F1
#
_cell.length_a   1.000
_cell.length_b   1.000
_cell.length_c   1.000
_cell.angle_alpha   90.00
_cell.angle_beta   90.00
_cell.angle_gamma   90.00
#
_symmetry.space_group_name_H-M   'P 1'
#
loop_
_entity.id
_entity.type
_entity.pdbx_description
1 polymer ?
#
loop_
_entity_poly.entity_id
_entity_poly.type
_entity_poly.pdbx_seq_one_letter_code
_entity_poly.pdbx_strand_id
1 'polypeptide(L)'
;MPVAAFRASFHNIPLQQPDGSWVWSYSVNIGGSVYTAELHGQFITEGVHWEMKISKEGEYEDFLWYYGECDLPATEGFWILKKSPADPIDLLQIDWSRNISAGTHAIKYTNIVPDDPENGGYIDTQYTKGVPYDHIWDLYNKGEDNHTYIEWSSTTGEGRVKDFNHFGDDDWHCWDSDRMNITCP
;
A
#
# COMPACT_ATOMS: atom_id res chain seq x y z
N MET A 1 -5.28 -2.19 -3.20
CA MET A 1 -6.75 -2.23 -3.03
C MET A 1 -7.35 -0.89 -2.59
N PRO A 2 -6.86 -0.20 -1.53
CA PRO A 2 -7.43 1.08 -1.09
C PRO A 2 -7.43 2.16 -2.18
N VAL A 3 -6.35 2.25 -2.96
CA VAL A 3 -6.21 3.27 -4.03
C VAL A 3 -7.30 3.15 -5.11
N ALA A 4 -7.71 1.94 -5.48
CA ALA A 4 -8.72 1.74 -6.52
C ALA A 4 -10.11 2.14 -6.03
N ALA A 5 -10.48 1.71 -4.81
CA ALA A 5 -11.75 2.08 -4.18
C ALA A 5 -11.82 3.59 -3.91
N PHE A 6 -10.73 4.17 -3.39
CA PHE A 6 -10.60 5.62 -3.20
C PHE A 6 -10.82 6.38 -4.50
N ARG A 7 -10.14 6.01 -5.59
CA ARG A 7 -10.32 6.64 -6.91
C ARG A 7 -11.75 6.48 -7.44
N ALA A 8 -12.37 5.32 -7.23
CA ALA A 8 -13.73 5.06 -7.69
C ALA A 8 -14.75 5.99 -7.02
N SER A 9 -14.55 6.34 -5.75
CA SER A 9 -15.44 7.26 -5.02
C SER A 9 -15.59 8.62 -5.71
N PHE A 10 -14.53 9.17 -6.30
CA PHE A 10 -14.54 10.47 -6.97
C PHE A 10 -15.30 10.49 -8.31
N HIS A 11 -15.81 9.35 -8.78
CA HIS A 11 -16.79 9.32 -9.88
C HIS A 11 -18.23 9.60 -9.40
N ASN A 12 -18.43 9.78 -8.10
CA ASN A 12 -19.71 10.10 -7.49
C ASN A 12 -19.70 11.54 -6.95
N ILE A 13 -20.89 12.13 -6.80
CA ILE A 13 -21.05 13.49 -6.31
C ILE A 13 -20.88 13.49 -4.78
N PRO A 14 -19.96 14.29 -4.21
CA PRO A 14 -19.82 14.37 -2.77
C PRO A 14 -20.92 15.21 -2.12
N LEU A 15 -21.29 14.84 -0.90
CA LEU A 15 -22.17 15.60 -0.03
C LEU A 15 -21.37 16.15 1.16
N GLN A 16 -21.38 17.48 1.32
CA GLN A 16 -20.80 18.12 2.48
C GLN A 16 -21.71 17.93 3.70
N GLN A 17 -21.12 17.56 4.83
CA GLN A 17 -21.78 17.36 6.11
C GLN A 17 -21.79 18.65 6.95
N PRO A 18 -22.66 18.76 7.96
CA PRO A 18 -22.73 19.94 8.83
C PRO A 18 -21.44 20.26 9.60
N ASP A 19 -20.60 19.26 9.84
CA ASP A 19 -19.30 19.39 10.49
C ASP A 19 -18.16 19.80 9.53
N GLY A 20 -18.48 20.01 8.25
CA GLY A 20 -17.54 20.39 7.21
C GLY A 20 -16.82 19.22 6.53
N SER A 21 -17.07 17.97 6.95
CA SER A 21 -16.57 16.77 6.26
C SER A 21 -17.31 16.54 4.95
N TRP A 22 -16.75 15.67 4.10
CA TRP A 22 -17.32 15.28 2.81
C TRP A 22 -17.58 13.79 2.77
N VAL A 23 -18.71 13.39 2.17
CA VAL A 23 -19.07 11.99 1.99
C VAL A 23 -19.34 11.70 0.52
N TRP A 24 -18.70 10.68 -0.02
CA TRP A 24 -19.03 10.06 -1.30
C TRP A 24 -19.68 8.71 -1.03
N SER A 25 -20.96 8.54 -1.35
CA SER A 25 -21.72 7.31 -1.11
C SER A 25 -22.23 6.73 -2.43
N TYR A 26 -22.07 5.42 -2.62
CA TYR A 26 -22.53 4.71 -3.82
C TYR A 26 -22.73 3.22 -3.54
N SER A 27 -23.58 2.57 -4.33
CA SER A 27 -23.81 1.12 -4.24
C SER A 27 -23.20 0.35 -5.40
N VAL A 28 -22.69 -0.85 -5.11
CA VAL A 28 -22.10 -1.77 -6.08
C VAL A 28 -22.76 -3.13 -5.93
N ASN A 29 -23.17 -3.75 -7.05
CA ASN A 29 -23.71 -5.11 -7.03
C ASN A 29 -22.60 -6.10 -7.42
N ILE A 30 -22.28 -7.03 -6.53
CA ILE A 30 -21.25 -8.05 -6.74
C ILE A 30 -21.85 -9.40 -6.38
N GLY A 31 -21.91 -10.32 -7.35
CA GLY A 31 -22.41 -11.68 -7.12
C GLY A 31 -23.86 -11.75 -6.64
N GLY A 32 -24.69 -10.76 -6.95
CA GLY A 32 -26.09 -10.68 -6.49
C GLY A 32 -26.26 -10.07 -5.09
N SER A 33 -25.16 -9.71 -4.41
CA SER A 33 -25.21 -8.94 -3.16
C SER A 33 -25.00 -7.45 -3.45
N VAL A 34 -25.75 -6.60 -2.74
CA VAL A 34 -25.58 -5.15 -2.80
C VAL A 34 -24.65 -4.72 -1.68
N TYR A 35 -23.61 -3.98 -2.07
CA TYR A 35 -22.69 -3.32 -1.15
C TYR A 35 -22.89 -1.82 -1.26
N THR A 36 -22.87 -1.12 -0.13
CA THR A 36 -22.81 0.34 -0.09
C THR A 36 -21.43 0.74 0.39
N ALA A 37 -20.77 1.62 -0.36
CA ALA A 37 -19.47 2.15 -0.04
C ALA A 37 -19.57 3.64 0.27
N GLU A 38 -18.98 4.06 1.37
CA GLU A 38 -18.91 5.46 1.78
C GLU A 38 -17.48 5.87 2.05
N LEU A 39 -16.97 6.79 1.24
CA LEU A 39 -15.72 7.49 1.54
C LEU A 39 -16.05 8.76 2.31
N HIS A 40 -15.46 8.93 3.47
CA HIS A 40 -15.54 10.13 4.30
C HIS A 40 -14.19 10.83 4.26
N GLY A 41 -14.20 12.16 4.07
CA GLY A 41 -13.00 12.99 4.07
C GLY A 41 -13.16 14.18 5.00
N GLN A 42 -12.24 14.35 5.93
CA GLN A 42 -12.26 15.42 6.94
C GLN A 42 -10.93 16.17 6.93
N PHE A 43 -10.98 17.50 6.79
CA PHE A 43 -9.79 18.32 6.96
C PHE A 43 -9.29 18.25 8.41
N ILE A 44 -7.99 18.02 8.55
CA ILE A 44 -7.26 18.09 9.81
C ILE A 44 -6.18 19.18 9.69
N THR A 45 -5.47 19.49 10.79
CA THR A 45 -4.53 20.62 10.83
C THR A 45 -3.49 20.61 9.71
N GLU A 46 -2.96 19.45 9.36
CA GLU A 46 -1.86 19.31 8.39
C GLU A 46 -2.26 18.52 7.13
N GLY A 47 -3.55 18.24 6.93
CA GLY A 47 -3.94 17.28 5.92
C GLY A 47 -5.42 16.96 5.85
N VAL A 48 -5.71 15.74 5.39
CA VAL A 48 -7.05 15.17 5.32
C VAL A 48 -7.03 13.78 5.94
N HIS A 49 -7.93 13.54 6.88
CA HIS A 49 -8.28 12.21 7.38
C HIS A 49 -9.35 11.59 6.49
N TRP A 50 -9.15 10.32 6.16
CA TRP A 50 -10.00 9.57 5.25
C TRP A 50 -10.50 8.30 5.93
N GLU A 51 -11.76 7.97 5.72
CA GLU A 51 -12.35 6.70 6.13
C GLU A 51 -13.15 6.10 4.97
N MET A 52 -12.98 4.83 4.71
CA MET A 52 -13.85 4.07 3.81
C MET A 52 -14.66 3.08 4.62
N LYS A 53 -15.98 3.23 4.58
CA LYS A 53 -16.94 2.32 5.20
C LYS A 53 -17.63 1.49 4.13
N ILE A 54 -17.83 0.20 4.40
CA ILE A 54 -18.56 -0.71 3.52
C ILE A 54 -19.69 -1.36 4.32
N SER A 55 -20.87 -1.39 3.72
CA SER A 55 -22.04 -2.13 4.19
C SER A 55 -22.40 -3.19 3.17
N LYS A 56 -22.89 -4.35 3.62
CA LYS A 56 -23.47 -5.40 2.76
C LYS A 56 -24.88 -5.69 3.23
N GLU A 57 -25.83 -5.57 2.32
CA GLU A 57 -27.26 -5.73 2.60
C GLU A 57 -27.53 -7.06 3.31
N GLY A 58 -28.16 -6.99 4.49
CA GLY A 58 -28.53 -8.16 5.29
C GLY A 58 -27.38 -8.85 6.05
N GLU A 59 -26.14 -8.33 5.99
CA GLU A 59 -24.99 -8.95 6.66
C GLU A 59 -24.26 -8.02 7.64
N TYR A 60 -23.80 -6.85 7.20
CA TYR A 60 -23.07 -5.90 8.05
C TYR A 60 -23.25 -4.46 7.59
N GLU A 61 -23.14 -3.52 8.52
CA GLU A 61 -23.30 -2.10 8.28
C GLU A 61 -22.06 -1.32 8.75
N ASP A 62 -21.68 -0.32 7.97
CA ASP A 62 -20.65 0.68 8.25
C ASP A 62 -19.32 0.10 8.74
N PHE A 63 -18.94 -1.07 8.22
CA PHE A 63 -17.64 -1.64 8.52
C PHE A 63 -16.55 -0.72 7.97
N LEU A 64 -15.76 -0.13 8.87
CA LEU A 64 -14.57 0.63 8.50
C LEU A 64 -13.58 -0.31 7.80
N TRP A 65 -13.51 -0.22 6.48
CA TRP A 65 -12.67 -1.09 5.68
C TRP A 65 -11.21 -0.63 5.72
N TYR A 66 -11.00 0.67 5.56
CA TYR A 66 -9.69 1.30 5.77
C TYR A 66 -9.85 2.75 6.19
N TYR A 67 -8.83 3.28 6.83
CA TYR A 67 -8.69 4.70 7.11
C TYR A 67 -7.26 5.15 6.83
N GLY A 68 -7.01 6.45 6.80
CA GLY A 68 -5.67 6.96 6.55
C GLY A 68 -5.63 8.47 6.53
N GLU A 69 -4.43 9.01 6.53
CA GLU A 69 -4.20 10.45 6.45
C GLU A 69 -3.25 10.77 5.30
N CYS A 70 -3.41 11.96 4.73
CA CYS A 70 -2.44 12.52 3.80
C CYS A 70 -2.25 14.01 4.03
N ASP A 71 -1.06 14.51 3.69
CA ASP A 71 -0.80 15.94 3.65
C ASP A 71 -1.65 16.65 2.58
N LEU A 72 -1.84 17.97 2.70
CA LEU A 72 -2.61 18.75 1.72
C LEU A 72 -1.99 18.74 0.30
N PRO A 73 -0.66 18.78 0.13
CA PRO A 73 -0.02 18.55 -1.17
C PRO A 73 -0.21 17.13 -1.72
N ALA A 74 -0.71 16.20 -0.91
CA ALA A 74 -0.78 14.77 -1.18
C ALA A 74 0.59 14.21 -1.62
N THR A 75 1.68 14.64 -0.99
CA THR A 75 3.02 14.11 -1.22
C THR A 75 3.34 12.92 -0.34
N GLU A 76 2.64 12.74 0.77
CA GLU A 76 2.81 11.59 1.66
C GLU A 76 1.54 11.27 2.45
N GLY A 77 1.51 10.06 3.00
CA GLY A 77 0.42 9.63 3.84
C GLY A 77 0.50 8.15 4.16
N PHE A 78 -0.54 7.66 4.82
CA PHE A 78 -0.66 6.25 5.13
C PHE A 78 -2.10 5.78 4.96
N TRP A 79 -2.26 4.47 4.83
CA TRP A 79 -3.54 3.78 4.97
C TRP A 79 -3.39 2.64 5.98
N ILE A 80 -4.41 2.43 6.80
CA ILE A 80 -4.57 1.26 7.66
C ILE A 80 -5.79 0.48 7.15
N LEU A 81 -5.56 -0.78 6.76
CA LEU A 81 -6.61 -1.69 6.31
C LEU A 81 -7.09 -2.55 7.48
N LYS A 82 -8.41 -2.68 7.66
CA LYS A 82 -9.02 -3.61 8.62
C LYS A 82 -9.19 -4.99 8.00
N LYS A 83 -9.06 -6.04 8.82
CA LYS A 83 -9.10 -7.43 8.34
C LYS A 83 -10.47 -7.85 7.81
N SER A 84 -11.54 -7.71 8.59
CA SER A 84 -12.90 -8.05 8.15
C SER A 84 -13.99 -7.50 9.08
N PRO A 85 -15.27 -7.47 8.65
CA PRO A 85 -16.38 -7.10 9.54
C PRO A 85 -16.50 -7.97 10.79
N ALA A 86 -16.17 -9.26 10.69
CA ALA A 86 -16.23 -10.21 11.80
C ALA A 86 -15.03 -10.13 12.75
N ASP A 87 -13.92 -9.55 12.28
CA ASP A 87 -12.65 -9.42 13.00
C ASP A 87 -11.99 -8.08 12.57
N PRO A 88 -12.44 -6.94 13.12
CA PRO A 88 -12.09 -5.60 12.63
C PRO A 88 -10.76 -5.08 13.20
N ILE A 89 -9.78 -5.97 13.34
CA ILE A 89 -8.42 -5.59 13.74
C ILE A 89 -7.68 -4.90 12.59
N ASP A 90 -6.67 -4.10 12.94
CA ASP A 90 -5.73 -3.55 11.97
C ASP A 90 -4.88 -4.67 11.38
N LEU A 91 -4.91 -4.79 10.07
CA LEU A 91 -4.26 -5.87 9.32
C LEU A 91 -2.93 -5.39 8.73
N LEU A 92 -2.97 -4.25 8.07
CA LEU A 92 -1.90 -3.81 7.18
C LEU A 92 -1.80 -2.28 7.21
N GLN A 93 -0.60 -1.79 7.45
CA GLN A 93 -0.25 -0.39 7.22
C GLN A 93 0.38 -0.24 5.84
N ILE A 94 -0.01 0.81 5.13
CA ILE A 94 0.51 1.17 3.81
C ILE A 94 0.98 2.61 3.87
N ASP A 95 2.26 2.83 4.07
CA ASP A 95 2.87 4.14 3.99
C ASP A 95 3.23 4.44 2.54
N TRP A 96 3.00 5.67 2.09
CA TRP A 96 3.34 6.09 0.74
C TRP A 96 3.90 7.50 0.72
N SER A 97 4.82 7.75 -0.20
CA SER A 97 5.35 9.07 -0.45
C SER A 97 5.70 9.26 -1.92
N ARG A 98 5.68 10.50 -2.38
CA ARG A 98 6.08 10.89 -3.73
C ARG A 98 6.79 12.23 -3.69
N ASN A 99 7.88 12.31 -4.44
CA ASN A 99 8.52 13.56 -4.75
C ASN A 99 8.20 13.93 -6.20
N ILE A 100 7.27 14.88 -6.38
CA ILE A 100 6.79 15.28 -7.70
C ILE A 100 7.90 15.91 -8.55
N SER A 101 8.79 16.71 -7.94
CA SER A 101 9.87 17.41 -8.67
C SER A 101 10.97 16.44 -9.10
N ALA A 102 11.35 15.48 -8.24
CA ALA A 102 12.28 14.42 -8.58
C ALA A 102 11.63 13.34 -9.46
N GLY A 103 10.31 13.20 -9.41
CA GLY A 103 9.56 12.11 -10.03
C GLY A 103 9.87 10.75 -9.40
N THR A 104 10.14 10.71 -8.09
CA THR A 104 10.38 9.50 -7.31
C THR A 104 9.18 9.20 -6.41
N HIS A 105 9.04 7.94 -5.98
CA HIS A 105 7.99 7.53 -5.05
C HIS A 105 8.41 6.29 -4.28
N ALA A 106 7.80 6.11 -3.11
CA ALA A 106 7.96 4.93 -2.28
C ALA A 106 6.61 4.48 -1.73
N ILE A 107 6.46 3.17 -1.56
CA ILE A 107 5.31 2.55 -0.88
C ILE A 107 5.83 1.41 -0.01
N LYS A 108 5.47 1.43 1.26
CA LYS A 108 5.79 0.38 2.23
C LYS A 108 4.52 -0.26 2.77
N TYR A 109 4.46 -1.58 2.67
CA TYR A 109 3.41 -2.41 3.25
C TYR A 109 3.95 -3.10 4.49
N THR A 110 3.32 -2.91 5.64
CA THR A 110 3.76 -3.51 6.92
C THR A 110 2.62 -4.30 7.55
N ASN A 111 2.86 -5.57 7.88
CA ASN A 111 1.92 -6.33 8.71
C ASN A 111 1.94 -5.77 10.14
N ILE A 112 0.77 -5.42 10.66
CA ILE A 112 0.61 -4.79 11.98
C ILE A 112 -0.34 -5.57 12.90
N VAL A 113 -0.71 -6.80 12.53
CA VAL A 113 -1.58 -7.66 13.33
C VAL A 113 -0.92 -7.93 14.68
N PRO A 114 -1.54 -7.56 15.83
CA PRO A 114 -0.98 -7.81 17.14
C PRO A 114 -0.68 -9.30 17.38
N ASP A 115 0.45 -9.59 18.00
CA ASP A 115 0.92 -10.94 18.35
C ASP A 115 1.13 -11.91 17.16
N ASP A 116 0.99 -11.45 15.92
CA ASP A 116 1.34 -12.23 14.73
C ASP A 116 2.87 -12.35 14.60
N PRO A 117 3.43 -13.53 14.30
CA PRO A 117 4.86 -13.70 14.09
C PRO A 117 5.45 -12.76 13.02
N GLU A 118 4.62 -12.37 12.05
CA GLU A 118 4.99 -11.48 10.97
C GLU A 118 4.70 -9.99 11.28
N ASN A 119 4.27 -9.64 12.50
CA ASN A 119 4.03 -8.25 12.90
C ASN A 119 5.31 -7.41 12.84
N GLY A 120 5.38 -6.50 11.88
CA GLY A 120 6.55 -5.67 11.56
C GLY A 120 7.33 -6.17 10.34
N GLY A 121 6.97 -7.33 9.78
CA GLY A 121 7.39 -7.75 8.45
C GLY A 121 6.82 -6.83 7.38
N TYR A 122 7.58 -6.64 6.30
CA TYR A 122 7.25 -5.61 5.32
C TYR A 122 7.70 -5.90 3.89
N ILE A 123 7.08 -5.16 2.96
CA ILE A 123 7.53 -4.97 1.58
C ILE A 123 7.66 -3.46 1.37
N ASP A 124 8.89 -2.97 1.22
CA ASP A 124 9.21 -1.57 0.93
C ASP A 124 9.65 -1.47 -0.54
N THR A 125 8.92 -0.66 -1.31
CA THR A 125 9.14 -0.51 -2.75
C THR A 125 9.44 0.94 -3.06
N GLN A 126 10.49 1.18 -3.85
CA GLN A 126 10.93 2.53 -4.18
C GLN A 126 11.25 2.65 -5.67
N TYR A 127 10.99 3.83 -6.21
CA TYR A 127 11.42 4.24 -7.54
C TYR A 127 12.26 5.51 -7.41
N THR A 128 13.54 5.43 -7.76
CA THR A 128 14.56 6.46 -7.46
C THR A 128 15.16 7.14 -8.69
N LYS A 129 14.81 6.70 -9.92
CA LYS A 129 15.47 7.11 -11.18
C LYS A 129 17.00 6.93 -11.18
N GLY A 130 17.51 6.06 -10.30
CA GLY A 130 18.93 5.72 -10.22
C GLY A 130 19.42 5.01 -11.49
N VAL A 131 20.74 4.96 -11.63
CA VAL A 131 21.45 4.18 -12.65
C VAL A 131 22.50 3.33 -11.93
N PRO A 132 22.64 2.02 -12.22
CA PRO A 132 21.92 1.26 -13.26
C PRO A 132 20.48 0.87 -12.90
N TYR A 133 20.11 0.93 -11.62
CA TYR A 133 18.80 0.46 -11.12
C TYR A 133 17.93 1.63 -10.67
N ASP A 134 16.67 1.63 -11.09
CA ASP A 134 15.69 2.66 -10.79
C ASP A 134 14.57 2.16 -9.87
N HIS A 135 14.47 0.85 -9.65
CA HIS A 135 13.59 0.22 -8.69
C HIS A 135 14.34 -0.54 -7.61
N ILE A 136 13.84 -0.44 -6.38
CA ILE A 136 14.38 -1.07 -5.19
C ILE A 136 13.23 -1.72 -4.44
N TRP A 137 13.38 -3.00 -4.08
CA TRP A 137 12.57 -3.68 -3.08
C TRP A 137 13.44 -4.09 -1.89
N ASP A 138 12.97 -3.76 -0.69
CA ASP A 138 13.46 -4.27 0.58
C ASP A 138 12.31 -5.04 1.23
N LEU A 139 12.48 -6.35 1.34
CA LEU A 139 11.51 -7.24 1.94
C LEU A 139 12.09 -7.77 3.25
N TYR A 140 11.26 -7.75 4.30
CA TYR A 140 11.57 -8.38 5.56
C TYR A 140 10.49 -9.38 5.92
N ASN A 141 10.83 -10.67 5.83
CA ASN A 141 10.03 -11.75 6.39
C ASN A 141 10.44 -11.90 7.86
N LYS A 142 9.66 -11.28 8.75
CA LYS A 142 10.00 -11.22 10.17
C LYS A 142 9.90 -12.58 10.85
N GLY A 143 8.93 -13.40 10.47
CA GLY A 143 8.73 -14.74 11.03
C GLY A 143 9.92 -15.67 10.80
N GLU A 144 10.68 -15.44 9.72
CA GLU A 144 11.90 -16.18 9.38
C GLU A 144 13.19 -15.40 9.65
N ASP A 145 13.08 -14.16 10.15
CA ASP A 145 14.17 -13.19 10.26
C ASP A 145 15.01 -13.11 8.96
N ASN A 146 14.32 -13.03 7.81
CA ASN A 146 14.95 -12.99 6.50
C ASN A 146 14.80 -11.65 5.81
N HIS A 147 15.91 -11.12 5.30
CA HIS A 147 15.92 -9.92 4.46
C HIS A 147 16.22 -10.30 3.01
N THR A 148 15.36 -9.84 2.11
CA THR A 148 15.57 -9.92 0.67
C THR A 148 15.66 -8.51 0.11
N TYR A 149 16.79 -8.19 -0.54
CA TYR A 149 16.96 -6.94 -1.26
C TYR A 149 16.97 -7.21 -2.75
N ILE A 150 16.21 -6.43 -3.51
CA ILE A 150 16.15 -6.54 -4.97
C ILE A 150 16.30 -5.15 -5.58
N GLU A 151 17.18 -5.02 -6.55
CA GLU A 151 17.34 -3.81 -7.34
C GLU A 151 17.29 -4.17 -8.82
N TRP A 152 16.55 -3.40 -9.62
CA TRP A 152 16.51 -3.65 -11.06
C TRP A 152 16.23 -2.37 -11.85
N SER A 153 16.51 -2.46 -13.15
CA SER A 153 16.17 -1.44 -14.14
C SER A 153 14.80 -1.74 -14.76
N SER A 154 13.86 -0.80 -14.66
CA SER A 154 12.61 -0.85 -15.43
C SER A 154 12.84 -0.76 -16.93
N THR A 155 13.99 -0.21 -17.34
CA THR A 155 14.34 0.06 -18.74
C THR A 155 15.04 -1.12 -19.39
N THR A 156 16.11 -1.65 -18.78
CA THR A 156 16.87 -2.76 -19.37
C THR A 156 16.40 -4.13 -18.85
N GLY A 157 15.69 -4.16 -17.72
CA GLY A 157 15.30 -5.40 -17.07
C GLY A 157 16.42 -6.07 -16.27
N GLU A 158 17.65 -5.59 -16.33
CA GLU A 158 18.77 -6.11 -15.55
C GLU A 158 18.58 -5.82 -14.06
N GLY A 159 19.14 -6.67 -13.21
CA GLY A 159 19.04 -6.46 -11.77
C GLY A 159 19.87 -7.42 -10.94
N ARG A 160 19.68 -7.32 -9.64
CA ARG A 160 20.37 -8.08 -8.62
C ARG A 160 19.49 -8.35 -7.41
N VAL A 161 19.71 -9.49 -6.78
CA VAL A 161 19.04 -9.90 -5.54
C VAL A 161 20.08 -10.31 -4.51
N LYS A 162 19.82 -9.99 -3.24
CA LYS A 162 20.63 -10.43 -2.09
C LYS A 162 19.68 -10.96 -1.03
N ASP A 163 19.92 -12.19 -0.59
CA ASP A 163 19.09 -12.92 0.38
C ASP A 163 19.95 -14.01 1.05
N PHE A 164 20.40 -13.73 2.27
CA PHE A 164 21.33 -14.62 2.97
C PHE A 164 20.71 -16.01 3.24
N ASN A 165 19.44 -16.07 3.66
CA ASN A 165 18.82 -17.35 3.99
C ASN A 165 18.58 -18.21 2.74
N HIS A 166 18.40 -17.58 1.57
CA HIS A 166 18.23 -18.29 0.31
C HIS A 166 19.56 -18.74 -0.32
N PHE A 167 20.56 -17.86 -0.41
CA PHE A 167 21.82 -18.13 -1.10
C PHE A 167 22.91 -18.72 -0.19
N GLY A 168 22.82 -18.48 1.11
CA GLY A 168 23.84 -18.86 2.09
C GLY A 168 25.06 -17.94 2.11
N ASP A 169 24.97 -16.78 1.44
CA ASP A 169 25.99 -15.74 1.38
C ASP A 169 25.33 -14.34 1.37
N ASP A 170 26.13 -13.31 1.65
CA ASP A 170 25.71 -11.91 1.62
C ASP A 170 26.00 -11.24 0.27
N ASP A 171 26.30 -12.03 -0.76
CA ASP A 171 26.68 -11.52 -2.07
C ASP A 171 25.43 -11.17 -2.90
N TRP A 172 25.61 -10.26 -3.87
CA TRP A 172 24.59 -10.02 -4.87
C TRP A 172 24.60 -11.14 -5.91
N HIS A 173 23.40 -11.57 -6.31
CA HIS A 173 23.18 -12.52 -7.40
C HIS A 173 22.47 -11.77 -8.53
N CYS A 174 23.11 -11.68 -9.69
CA CYS A 174 22.71 -10.79 -10.77
C CYS A 174 22.10 -11.52 -11.98
N TRP A 175 21.27 -10.80 -12.72
CA TRP A 175 20.75 -11.26 -14.01
C TRP A 175 20.84 -10.15 -15.08
N ASP A 176 20.95 -10.58 -16.34
CA ASP A 176 21.04 -9.68 -17.50
C ASP A 176 19.66 -9.29 -18.08
N SER A 177 19.67 -8.54 -19.19
CA SER A 177 18.43 -8.09 -19.86
C SER A 177 17.56 -9.24 -20.39
N ASP A 178 18.13 -10.42 -20.63
CA ASP A 178 17.41 -11.64 -21.04
C ASP A 178 16.91 -12.47 -19.84
N ARG A 179 17.07 -11.95 -18.60
CA ARG A 179 16.73 -12.61 -17.33
C ARG A 179 17.54 -13.87 -17.07
N MET A 180 18.75 -13.92 -17.61
CA MET A 180 19.69 -15.01 -17.38
C MET A 180 20.66 -14.64 -16.26
N ASN A 181 20.97 -15.60 -15.39
CA ASN A 181 21.93 -15.39 -14.32
C ASN A 181 23.32 -15.08 -14.91
N ILE A 182 23.95 -14.04 -14.38
CA ILE A 182 25.30 -13.62 -14.76
C ILE A 182 26.14 -13.39 -13.50
N THR A 183 27.46 -13.39 -13.67
CA THR A 183 28.34 -12.86 -12.63
C THR A 183 28.06 -11.37 -12.48
N CYS A 184 27.91 -10.91 -11.24
CA CYS A 184 27.70 -9.50 -10.97
C CYS A 184 28.88 -8.63 -11.48
N PRO A 185 28.60 -7.48 -12.11
CA PRO A 185 29.61 -6.53 -12.58
C PRO A 185 30.47 -5.93 -11.47
#